data_AF-A0A924CFG6-F1
#
_entry.id   AF-A0A924CFG6-F1
#
_cell.length_a   1.000
_cell.length_b   1.000
_cell.length_c   1.000
_cell.angle_alpha   90.00
_cell.angle_beta   90.00
_cell.angle_gamma   90.00
#
_symmetry.space_group_name_H-M   'P 1'
#
loop_
_entity.id
_entity.type
_entity.pdbx_description
1 polymer ?
#
loop_
_entity_poly.entity_id
_entity_poly.type
_entity_poly.pdbx_seq_one_letter_code
_entity_poly.pdbx_strand_id
1 'polypeptide(L)' 'MNESSVGTAAIAQLAPLVDYIDMDGTLLLAEDTSTGVNFDNGKIKYTDLPGLGVAINPF' A
#
# COMPACT_ATOMS: atom_id res chain seq x y z
N MET A 1 -9.57 2.16 -6.88
CA MET A 1 -9.80 3.60 -6.59
C MET A 1 -8.44 4.27 -6.45
N ASN A 2 -8.31 5.58 -6.71
CA ASN A 2 -7.06 6.30 -6.49
C ASN A 2 -6.95 6.65 -5.01
N GLU A 3 -6.26 5.81 -4.25
CA GLU A 3 -6.11 5.90 -2.79
C GLU A 3 -4.64 6.15 -2.42
N SER A 4 -4.41 6.68 -1.22
CA SER A 4 -3.06 6.86 -0.65
C SER A 4 -2.45 5.56 -0.16
N SER A 5 -1.16 5.59 0.19
CA SER A 5 -0.44 4.44 0.77
C SER A 5 -1.09 3.88 2.02
N VAL A 6 -1.85 4.70 2.76
CA VAL A 6 -2.64 4.22 3.91
C VAL A 6 -3.75 3.25 3.49
N GLY A 7 -4.54 3.62 2.47
CA GLY A 7 -5.65 2.80 1.97
C GLY A 7 -5.13 1.52 1.31
N THR A 8 -4.15 1.66 0.41
CA THR A 8 -3.49 0.52 -0.24
C THR A 8 -2.89 -0.45 0.78
N ALA A 9 -2.25 0.03 1.85
CA ALA A 9 -1.71 -0.83 2.89
C ALA A 9 -2.79 -1.60 3.66
N ALA A 10 -3.97 -1.01 3.87
CA ALA A 10 -5.11 -1.72 4.48
C ALA A 10 -5.60 -2.87 3.60
N ILE A 11 -5.72 -2.65 2.29
CA ILE A 11 -6.12 -3.69 1.34
C ILE A 11 -5.02 -4.77 1.22
N ALA A 12 -3.74 -4.38 1.28
CA ALA A 12 -2.62 -5.32 1.24
C ALA A 12 -2.75 -6.42 2.31
N GLN A 13 -3.15 -6.08 3.54
CA GLN A 13 -3.33 -7.05 4.61
C GLN A 13 -4.41 -8.10 4.32
N LEU A 14 -5.34 -7.81 3.41
CA LEU A 14 -6.40 -8.71 2.97
C LEU A 14 -6.01 -9.52 1.72
N ALA A 15 -4.91 -9.18 1.05
CA ALA A 15 -4.46 -9.84 -0.18
C ALA A 15 -4.32 -11.37 -0.06
N PRO A 16 -3.87 -11.96 1.07
CA PRO A 16 -3.80 -13.43 1.20
C PRO A 16 -5.16 -14.14 1.20
N LEU A 17 -6.27 -13.41 1.30
CA LEU A 17 -7.63 -13.97 1.42
C LEU A 17 -8.39 -13.95 0.09
N VAL A 18 -7.79 -13.43 -0.98
CA VAL A 18 -8.44 -13.25 -2.29
C VAL A 18 -7.60 -13.83 -3.40
N ASP A 19 -8.25 -14.28 -4.48
CA ASP A 19 -7.57 -14.80 -5.67
C ASP A 19 -7.03 -13.67 -6.57
N TYR A 20 -7.72 -12.52 -6.56
CA TYR A 20 -7.41 -11.35 -7.39
C TYR A 20 -7.61 -10.06 -6.59
N ILE A 21 -6.76 -9.08 -6.86
CA ILE A 21 -6.76 -7.78 -6.21
C ILE A 21 -6.27 -6.71 -7.18
N ASP A 22 -6.96 -5.57 -7.19
CA ASP A 22 -6.55 -4.35 -7.88
C ASP A 22 -6.36 -3.25 -6.83
N MET A 23 -5.10 -2.94 -6.52
CA MET A 23 -4.70 -2.04 -5.43
C MET A 23 -3.57 -1.10 -5.86
N ASP A 24 -3.50 -0.77 -7.16
CA ASP A 24 -2.43 0.01 -7.77
C ASP A 24 -2.58 1.54 -7.61
N GLY A 25 -3.62 2.01 -6.91
CA GLY A 25 -3.97 3.42 -6.82
C GLY A 25 -2.83 4.35 -6.36
N THR A 26 -1.96 3.85 -5.48
CA THR A 26 -0.76 4.57 -5.01
C THR A 26 0.26 4.84 -6.10
N LEU A 27 0.35 3.97 -7.12
CA LEU A 27 1.24 4.15 -8.27
C LEU A 27 0.79 5.30 -9.19
N LEU A 28 -0.45 5.76 -9.04
CA LEU A 28 -1.03 6.83 -9.85
C LEU A 28 -0.94 8.21 -9.18
N LEU A 29 -0.40 8.29 -7.97
CA LEU A 29 -0.27 9.53 -7.21
C LEU A 29 0.97 10.32 -7.64
N ALA A 30 0.79 11.62 -7.85
CA ALA A 30 1.91 12.55 -8.04
C ALA A 30 2.67 12.81 -6.72
N GLU A 31 1.95 12.74 -5.60
CA GLU A 31 2.46 12.92 -4.24
C GLU A 31 1.67 12.03 -3.27
N ASP A 32 2.36 11.52 -2.24
CA ASP A 32 1.75 10.73 -1.18
C ASP A 32 2.19 11.26 0.19
N THR A 33 1.28 11.23 1.16
CA THR A 33 1.48 11.73 2.52
C THR A 33 2.08 10.66 3.44
N SER A 34 2.24 9.44 2.95
CA SER A 34 2.75 8.32 3.73
C SER A 34 3.55 7.35 2.87
N THR A 35 4.33 6.49 3.53
CA THR A 35 5.01 5.34 2.93
C THR A 35 4.52 4.07 3.58
N GLY A 36 4.41 3.00 2.81
CA GLY A 36 3.95 1.71 3.32
C GLY A 36 4.30 0.57 2.39
N VAL A 37 3.29 -0.25 2.09
CA VAL A 37 3.42 -1.36 1.14
C VAL A 37 3.95 -0.87 -0.22
N ASN A 38 4.85 -1.63 -0.80
CA ASN A 38 5.46 -1.33 -2.10
C ASN A 38 5.22 -2.47 -3.10
N PHE A 39 5.56 -2.23 -4.36
CA PHE A 39 5.43 -3.23 -5.43
C PHE A 39 6.78 -3.49 -6.09
N ASP A 40 7.10 -4.77 -6.31
CA ASP A 40 8.28 -5.24 -7.02
C ASP A 40 7.84 -6.21 -8.12
N ASN A 41 7.81 -5.72 -9.36
CA ASN A 41 7.41 -6.51 -10.54
C ASN A 41 6.09 -7.27 -10.35
N GLY A 42 5.06 -6.57 -9.86
CA GLY A 42 3.73 -7.14 -9.61
C GLY A 42 3.60 -7.90 -8.29
N LYS A 43 4.66 -8.03 -7.48
CA LYS A 43 4.61 -8.62 -6.14
C LYS A 43 4.45 -7.55 -5.08
N ILE A 44 3.55 -7.79 -4.13
CA ILE A 44 3.36 -6.96 -2.94
C ILE A 44 4.57 -7.16 -2.01
N LYS A 45 5.17 -6.05 -1.57
CA LYS A 45 6.27 -6.00 -0.59
C LYS A 45 5.76 -5.30 0.66
N TYR A 46 5.55 -6.08 1.72
CA TYR A 46 5.16 -5.58 3.03
C TYR A 46 6.36 -4.96 3.76
N THR A 47 6.07 -4.06 4.68
CA THR A 47 7.04 -3.51 5.63
C THR A 47 6.98 -4.31 6.94
N ASP A 48 8.02 -4.20 7.76
CA ASP A 48 8.05 -4.81 9.11
C ASP A 48 7.44 -3.91 10.20
N LEU A 49 6.75 -2.84 9.80
CA LEU A 49 6.09 -1.92 10.73
C LEU A 49 4.78 -2.52 11.26
N PRO A 50 4.39 -2.24 12.51
CA PRO A 50 3.17 -2.78 13.08
C PRO A 50 1.90 -2.21 12.42
N GLY A 51 0.77 -2.89 12.66
CA GLY A 51 -0.53 -2.46 12.14
C GLY A 51 -0.60 -2.60 10.63
N LEU A 52 -0.90 -1.50 9.93
CA LEU A 52 -0.94 -1.48 8.46
C LEU A 52 0.44 -1.42 7.81
N GLY A 53 1.52 -1.24 8.59
CA GLY A 53 2.86 -1.15 8.04
C GLY A 53 3.18 0.22 7.41
N VAL A 54 2.55 1.29 7.90
CA VAL A 54 2.64 2.65 7.31
C VAL A 54 3.43 3.60 8.21
N ALA A 55 4.23 4.47 7.60
CA ALA A 55 4.86 5.64 8.23
C ALA A 55 4.40 6.92 7.55
N ILE A 56 4.04 7.94 8.34
CA ILE A 56 3.62 9.25 7.82
C ILE A 56 4.85 10.06 7.42
N ASN A 57 4.79 10.71 6.25
CA ASN A 57 5.87 11.58 5.79
C ASN A 57 5.92 12.84 6.65
N PRO A 58 7.12 13.34 7.01
CA PRO A 58 7.24 14.60 7.73
C PRO A 58 6.69 15.77 6.90
N PHE A 59 6.12 16.76 7.58
CA PHE A 59 5.64 18.02 6.99
C PHE A 59 6.78 18.94 6.59
#